data_AF-A0A919WGR2-F1
#
_entry.id   AF-A0A919WGR2-F1
#
_cell.length_a   1.000
_cell.length_b   1.000
_cell.length_c   1.000
_cell.angle_alpha   90.00
_cell.angle_beta   90.00
_cell.angle_gamma   90.00
#
_symmetry.space_group_name_H-M   'P 1'
#
loop_
_entity.id
_entity.type
_entity.pdbx_description
1 polymer ?
#
loop_
_entity_poly.entity_id
_entity_poly.type
_entity_poly.pdbx_seq_one_letter_code
_entity_poly.pdbx_strand_id
1 'polypeptide(L)'
;MKIIKDERLQMQSLKNIRIAFIVQTVGILAILLYETITVGFTQARANPIWIVFMLSAVVLGWLNLRISVDTYENTNPRKKPAPYYRVIMLSLGVGIAVMLLAVLGPDKSSVNEALLVGAIVFICFLAPFSFVHFLQKKRTEDHE
;
A
#
# COMPACT_ATOMS: atom_id res chain seq x y z
N MET A 1 25.06 -5.32 25.08
CA MET A 1 24.22 -6.09 24.13
C MET A 1 25.16 -6.89 23.23
N LYS A 2 25.12 -8.22 23.29
CA LYS A 2 26.01 -9.07 22.48
C LYS A 2 25.36 -9.22 21.09
N ILE A 3 26.00 -8.69 20.05
CA ILE A 3 25.49 -8.81 18.68
C ILE A 3 25.60 -10.29 18.28
N ILE A 4 24.46 -10.89 17.91
CA ILE A 4 24.42 -12.27 17.42
C ILE A 4 25.12 -12.30 16.06
N LYS A 5 26.27 -12.98 15.98
CA LYS A 5 27.05 -13.14 14.73
C LYS A 5 26.62 -14.34 13.89
N ASP A 6 25.98 -15.34 14.48
CA ASP A 6 25.56 -16.54 13.75
C ASP A 6 24.34 -16.28 12.86
N GLU A 7 24.50 -16.52 11.56
CA GLU A 7 23.46 -16.34 10.54
C GLU A 7 22.22 -17.20 10.82
N ARG A 8 22.41 -18.42 11.37
CA ARG A 8 21.32 -19.33 11.74
C ARG A 8 20.40 -18.73 12.80
N LEU A 9 20.99 -18.11 13.83
CA LEU A 9 20.26 -17.46 14.92
C LEU A 9 19.57 -16.16 14.45
N GLN A 10 20.20 -15.42 13.54
CA GLN A 10 19.58 -14.24 12.92
C GLN A 10 18.35 -14.62 12.08
N MET A 11 18.44 -15.67 11.26
CA MET A 11 17.31 -16.17 10.46
C MET A 11 16.14 -16.63 11.34
N GLN A 12 16.43 -17.27 12.47
CA GLN A 12 15.38 -17.66 13.42
C GLN A 12 14.76 -16.44 14.12
N SER A 13 15.56 -15.44 14.48
CA SER A 13 15.06 -14.17 15.02
C SER A 13 14.14 -13.44 14.04
N LEU A 14 14.49 -13.39 12.75
CA LEU A 14 13.65 -12.80 11.70
C LEU A 14 12.31 -13.54 11.54
N LYS A 15 12.30 -14.88 11.63
CA LYS A 15 11.07 -15.68 11.63
C LYS A 15 10.19 -15.36 12.85
N ASN A 16 10.80 -15.23 14.02
CA ASN A 16 10.07 -14.90 15.25
C ASN A 16 9.47 -13.49 15.18
N ILE A 17 10.23 -12.51 14.69
CA ILE A 17 9.75 -11.14 14.47
C ILE A 17 8.57 -11.14 13.48
N ARG A 18 8.64 -11.94 12.41
CA ARG A 18 7.53 -12.07 11.45
C ARG A 18 6.27 -12.62 12.10
N ILE A 19 6.38 -13.66 12.92
CA ILE A 19 5.22 -14.23 13.64
C ILE A 19 4.64 -13.20 14.60
N ALA A 20 5.48 -12.54 15.41
CA ALA A 20 5.05 -11.49 16.33
C ALA A 20 4.33 -10.35 15.60
N PHE A 21 4.88 -9.91 14.46
CA PHE A 21 4.28 -8.88 13.63
C PHE A 21 2.90 -9.31 13.07
N ILE A 22 2.74 -10.56 12.62
CA ILE A 22 1.45 -11.09 12.17
C ILE A 22 0.43 -11.07 13.32
N VAL A 23 0.82 -11.58 14.50
CA VAL A 23 -0.05 -11.59 15.69
C VAL A 23 -0.46 -10.17 16.09
N GLN A 24 0.50 -9.23 16.11
CA GLN A 24 0.23 -7.82 16.40
C GLN A 24 -0.74 -7.21 15.39
N THR A 25 -0.53 -7.46 14.10
CA THR A 25 -1.39 -6.94 13.02
C THR A 25 -2.80 -7.48 13.15
N VAL A 26 -2.97 -8.79 13.38
CA VAL A 26 -4.28 -9.42 13.59
C VAL A 26 -4.96 -8.90 14.85
N GLY A 27 -4.21 -8.72 15.95
CA GLY A 27 -4.74 -8.16 17.20
C GLY A 27 -5.26 -6.74 17.02
N ILE A 28 -4.48 -5.86 16.36
CA ILE A 28 -4.90 -4.50 16.04
C ILE A 28 -6.16 -4.51 15.16
N LEU A 29 -6.19 -5.36 14.14
CA LEU A 29 -7.32 -5.46 13.22
C LEU A 29 -8.60 -5.94 13.93
N ALA A 30 -8.48 -6.90 14.86
CA ALA A 30 -9.60 -7.37 15.67
C ALA A 30 -10.17 -6.28 16.59
N ILE A 31 -9.30 -5.48 17.23
CA ILE A 31 -9.71 -4.35 18.08
C ILE A 31 -10.45 -3.30 17.23
N LEU A 32 -9.88 -2.91 16.08
CA LEU A 32 -10.49 -1.92 15.20
C LEU A 32 -11.81 -2.40 14.62
N LEU A 33 -11.92 -3.69 14.28
CA LEU A 33 -13.16 -4.28 13.79
C LEU A 33 -14.24 -4.27 14.89
N TYR A 34 -13.88 -4.62 16.12
CA TYR A 34 -14.78 -4.57 17.27
C TYR A 34 -15.28 -3.14 17.53
N GLU A 35 -14.40 -2.15 17.54
CA GLU A 35 -14.79 -0.74 17.70
C GLU A 35 -15.68 -0.24 16.57
N THR A 36 -15.38 -0.65 15.33
CA THR A 36 -16.19 -0.27 14.16
C THR A 36 -17.62 -0.78 14.28
N ILE A 37 -17.82 -1.99 14.81
CA ILE A 37 -19.15 -2.60 14.99
C ILE A 37 -19.89 -1.99 16.20
N THR A 38 -19.18 -1.68 17.28
CA THR A 38 -19.80 -1.26 18.56
C THR A 38 -20.01 0.24 18.68
N VAL A 39 -19.06 1.04 18.19
CA VAL A 39 -19.03 2.50 18.38
C VAL A 39 -19.24 3.25 17.06
N GLY A 40 -19.01 2.58 15.93
CA GLY A 40 -19.23 3.11 14.58
C GLY A 40 -17.94 3.57 13.89
N PHE A 41 -17.98 3.64 12.56
CA PHE A 41 -16.82 3.85 11.70
C PHE A 41 -16.11 5.21 11.89
N THR A 42 -16.88 6.27 12.17
CA THR A 42 -16.33 7.62 12.38
C THR A 42 -15.53 7.71 13.66
N GLN A 43 -15.97 7.05 14.73
CA GLN A 43 -15.26 7.05 16.02
C GLN A 43 -14.09 6.06 16.01
N ALA A 44 -14.21 4.91 15.32
CA ALA A 44 -13.09 3.97 15.15
C ALA A 44 -11.89 4.60 14.42
N ARG A 45 -12.14 5.49 13.44
CA ARG A 45 -11.08 6.23 12.74
C ARG A 45 -10.40 7.30 13.61
N ALA A 46 -11.10 7.82 14.62
CA ALA A 46 -10.54 8.80 15.55
C ALA A 46 -9.62 8.16 16.60
N ASN A 47 -9.66 6.82 16.75
CA ASN A 47 -8.80 6.10 17.66
C ASN A 47 -7.32 6.19 17.20
N PRO A 48 -6.38 6.57 18.10
CA PRO A 48 -4.94 6.55 17.79
C PRO A 48 -4.43 5.21 17.23
N ILE A 49 -5.04 4.08 17.62
CA ILE A 49 -4.70 2.75 17.12
C ILE A 49 -4.89 2.66 15.60
N TRP A 50 -5.94 3.30 15.06
CA TRP A 50 -6.21 3.34 13.62
C TRP A 50 -5.08 4.05 12.86
N ILE A 51 -4.56 5.14 13.42
CA ILE A 51 -3.46 5.92 12.81
C ILE A 51 -2.18 5.10 12.78
N VAL A 52 -1.84 4.42 13.90
CA VAL A 52 -0.65 3.55 13.98
C VAL A 52 -0.77 2.39 13.00
N PHE A 53 -1.95 1.78 12.87
CA PHE A 53 -2.21 0.73 11.90
C PHE A 53 -2.01 1.23 10.46
N MET A 54 -2.60 2.36 10.09
CA MET A 54 -2.46 2.93 8.76
C MET A 54 -1.01 3.31 8.43
N LEU A 55 -0.29 3.93 9.37
CA LEU A 55 1.10 4.29 9.16
C LEU A 55 1.99 3.06 8.95
N SER A 56 1.81 2.02 9.77
CA SER A 56 2.56 0.77 9.62
C SER A 56 2.24 0.05 8.30
N ALA A 57 0.98 0.07 7.85
CA ALA A 57 0.56 -0.47 6.56
C ALA A 57 1.21 0.28 5.39
N VAL A 58 1.28 1.61 5.43
CA VAL A 58 1.94 2.42 4.40
C VAL A 58 3.44 2.11 4.32
N VAL A 59 4.12 2.06 5.47
CA VAL A 59 5.55 1.73 5.53
C VAL A 59 5.80 0.31 5.00
N LEU A 60 4.99 -0.67 5.43
CA LEU A 60 5.09 -2.05 4.96
C LEU A 60 4.84 -2.16 3.45
N GLY A 61 3.84 -1.43 2.93
CA GLY A 61 3.56 -1.35 1.51
C GLY A 61 4.74 -0.79 0.72
N TRP A 62 5.36 0.28 1.21
CA TRP A 62 6.56 0.88 0.60
C TRP A 62 7.76 -0.08 0.59
N LEU A 63 8.02 -0.77 1.70
CA LEU A 63 9.10 -1.76 1.79
C LEU A 63 8.85 -2.95 0.85
N ASN A 64 7.63 -3.47 0.80
CA ASN A 64 7.27 -4.56 -0.11
C ASN A 64 7.34 -4.12 -1.58
N LEU A 65 6.96 -2.89 -1.89
CA LEU A 65 7.03 -2.37 -3.25
C LEU A 65 8.46 -2.39 -3.78
N ARG A 66 9.43 -1.96 -2.95
CA ARG A 66 10.85 -2.00 -3.30
C ARG A 66 11.33 -3.43 -3.57
N ILE A 67 11.01 -4.38 -2.69
CA ILE A 67 11.39 -5.80 -2.85
C ILE A 67 10.73 -6.45 -4.07
N SER A 68 9.47 -6.10 -4.31
CA SER A 68 8.69 -6.56 -5.46
C SER A 68 9.38 -6.15 -6.76
N VAL A 69 9.73 -4.87 -6.90
CA VAL A 69 10.47 -4.36 -8.07
C VAL A 69 11.77 -5.14 -8.28
N ASP A 70 12.57 -5.34 -7.23
CA ASP A 70 13.83 -6.09 -7.31
C ASP A 70 13.65 -7.57 -7.72
N THR A 71 12.55 -8.20 -7.31
CA THR A 71 12.24 -9.62 -7.62
C THR A 71 11.71 -9.80 -9.05
N TYR A 72 10.84 -8.90 -9.51
CA TYR A 72 10.30 -8.92 -10.87
C TYR A 72 11.39 -8.68 -11.92
N GLU A 73 12.42 -7.92 -11.59
CA GLU A 73 13.52 -7.57 -12.49
C GLU A 73 14.57 -8.69 -12.63
N ASN A 74 14.92 -9.37 -11.53
CA ASN A 74 15.82 -10.54 -11.56
C ASN A 74 15.25 -11.73 -12.34
N THR A 75 13.92 -11.87 -12.36
CA THR A 75 13.25 -13.01 -13.02
C THR A 75 13.05 -12.78 -14.52
N ASN A 76 13.06 -11.52 -14.99
CA ASN A 76 12.75 -11.23 -16.40
C ASN A 76 13.48 -9.97 -16.92
N PRO A 77 14.79 -10.07 -17.23
CA PRO A 77 15.65 -8.93 -17.57
C PRO A 77 15.36 -8.28 -18.95
N ARG A 78 14.25 -8.60 -19.62
CA ARG A 78 14.00 -8.25 -21.03
C ARG A 78 12.61 -7.75 -21.39
N LYS A 79 11.72 -7.49 -20.43
CA LYS A 79 10.44 -6.85 -20.76
C LYS A 79 10.60 -5.35 -20.66
N LYS A 80 10.59 -4.70 -21.84
CA LYS A 80 10.52 -3.23 -22.01
C LYS A 80 9.61 -2.64 -20.93
N PRO A 81 10.00 -1.54 -20.26
CA PRO A 81 9.16 -0.90 -19.24
C PRO A 81 7.77 -0.69 -19.84
N ALA A 82 6.74 -1.15 -19.13
CA ALA A 82 5.37 -1.00 -19.60
C ALA A 82 5.13 0.48 -19.89
N PRO A 83 4.54 0.83 -21.04
CA PRO A 83 4.41 2.23 -21.44
C PRO A 83 3.69 3.01 -20.34
N TYR A 84 4.25 4.15 -19.93
CA TYR A 84 3.73 5.02 -18.87
C TYR A 84 2.23 5.31 -19.00
N TYR A 85 1.72 5.39 -20.24
CA TYR A 85 0.29 5.52 -20.53
C TYR A 85 -0.59 4.42 -19.92
N ARG A 86 -0.10 3.17 -19.84
CA ARG A 86 -0.83 2.04 -19.25
C ARG A 86 -1.00 2.18 -17.74
N VAL A 87 -0.01 2.78 -17.08
CA VAL A 87 -0.03 3.09 -15.66
C VAL A 87 -1.03 4.21 -15.36
N ILE A 88 -1.02 5.28 -16.16
CA ILE A 88 -2.01 6.36 -16.07
C ILE A 88 -3.42 5.80 -16.28
N MET A 89 -3.61 4.96 -17.30
CA MET A 89 -4.93 4.41 -17.64
C MET A 89 -5.48 3.49 -16.54
N LEU A 90 -4.62 2.72 -15.87
CA LEU A 90 -4.98 1.91 -14.70
C LEU A 90 -5.38 2.78 -13.51
N SER A 91 -4.56 3.77 -13.17
CA SER A 91 -4.84 4.72 -12.09
C SER A 91 -6.15 5.49 -12.34
N LEU A 92 -6.39 5.91 -13.59
CA LEU A 92 -7.60 6.60 -14.01
C LEU A 92 -8.82 5.68 -13.90
N GLY A 93 -8.71 4.43 -14.34
CA GLY A 93 -9.77 3.43 -14.22
C GLY A 93 -10.18 3.18 -12.76
N VAL A 94 -9.21 3.07 -11.85
CA VAL A 94 -9.48 2.92 -10.42
C VAL A 94 -10.15 4.17 -9.83
N GLY A 95 -9.67 5.37 -10.19
CA GLY A 95 -10.28 6.62 -9.74
C GLY A 95 -11.75 6.78 -10.19
N ILE A 96 -12.04 6.44 -11.45
CA ILE A 96 -13.41 6.46 -12.01
C ILE A 96 -14.29 5.41 -11.33
N ALA A 97 -13.77 4.20 -11.09
CA ALA A 97 -14.53 3.15 -10.40
C ALA A 97 -14.94 3.59 -8.99
N VAL A 98 -14.03 4.22 -8.24
CA VAL A 98 -14.34 4.74 -6.90
C VAL A 98 -15.32 5.91 -6.96
N MET A 99 -15.18 6.82 -7.93
CA MET A 99 -16.15 7.90 -8.15
C MET A 99 -17.56 7.36 -8.43
N LEU A 100 -17.68 6.34 -9.28
CA LEU A 100 -18.96 5.67 -9.57
C LEU A 100 -19.58 5.03 -8.32
N LEU A 101 -18.76 4.33 -7.52
CA LEU A 101 -19.22 3.74 -6.26
C LEU A 101 -19.69 4.81 -5.26
N ALA A 102 -19.05 5.97 -5.21
CA ALA A 102 -19.43 7.08 -4.33
C ALA A 102 -20.75 7.76 -4.77
N VAL A 103 -21.04 7.81 -6.07
CA VAL A 103 -22.30 8.36 -6.61
C VAL A 103 -23.46 7.37 -6.50
N LEU A 104 -23.20 6.07 -6.67
CA LEU A 104 -24.20 5.00 -6.61
C LEU A 104 -24.44 4.45 -5.19
N GLY A 105 -23.64 4.89 -4.22
CA GLY A 105 -23.73 4.47 -2.83
C GLY A 105 -25.02 4.93 -2.13
N PRO A 106 -25.41 4.26 -1.03
CA PRO A 106 -26.62 4.58 -0.26
C PRO A 106 -26.58 5.97 0.38
N ASP A 107 -25.38 6.48 0.66
CA ASP A 107 -25.14 7.88 0.99
C ASP A 107 -25.03 8.64 -0.33
N LYS A 108 -26.13 9.28 -0.74
CA LYS A 108 -26.22 10.07 -1.98
C LYS A 108 -25.36 11.33 -1.87
N SER A 109 -24.04 11.15 -1.89
CA SER A 109 -23.06 12.22 -1.80
C SER A 109 -23.19 13.16 -3.00
N SER A 110 -22.97 14.45 -2.78
CA SER A 110 -23.06 15.42 -3.87
C SER A 110 -22.03 15.08 -4.95
N VAL A 111 -22.35 15.31 -6.23
CA VAL A 111 -21.45 14.99 -7.35
C VAL A 111 -20.06 15.61 -7.20
N ASN A 112 -19.97 16.77 -6.51
CA ASN A 112 -18.72 17.44 -6.20
C ASN A 112 -17.87 16.69 -5.16
N GLU A 113 -18.49 16.05 -4.17
CA GLU A 113 -17.80 15.28 -3.14
C GLU A 113 -17.27 13.97 -3.72
N ALA A 114 -18.08 13.29 -4.53
CA ALA A 114 -17.65 12.07 -5.23
C ALA A 114 -16.50 12.34 -6.22
N LEU A 115 -16.53 13.49 -6.93
CA LEU A 115 -15.43 13.91 -7.80
C LEU A 115 -14.15 14.19 -7.00
N LEU A 116 -14.26 14.87 -5.85
CA LEU A 116 -13.12 15.15 -4.96
C LEU A 116 -12.47 13.84 -4.48
N VAL A 117 -13.28 12.88 -4.01
CA VAL A 117 -12.81 11.57 -3.55
C VAL A 117 -12.14 10.78 -4.67
N GLY A 118 -12.74 10.75 -5.86
CA GLY A 118 -12.17 10.10 -7.04
C GLY A 118 -10.81 10.71 -7.44
N ALA A 119 -10.69 12.04 -7.41
CA ALA A 119 -9.44 12.74 -7.72
C ALA A 119 -8.33 12.47 -6.68
N ILE A 120 -8.66 12.45 -5.40
CA ILE A 120 -7.70 12.12 -4.33
C ILE A 120 -7.18 10.69 -4.52
N VAL A 121 -8.06 9.74 -4.79
CA VAL A 121 -7.69 8.34 -5.05
C VAL A 121 -6.82 8.24 -6.30
N PHE A 122 -7.17 8.95 -7.37
CA PHE A 122 -6.36 9.00 -8.59
C PHE A 122 -4.93 9.45 -8.30
N ILE A 123 -4.74 10.57 -7.60
CA ILE A 123 -3.41 11.09 -7.23
C ILE A 123 -2.65 10.12 -6.33
N CYS A 124 -3.35 9.53 -5.34
CA CYS A 124 -2.77 8.55 -4.41
C CYS A 124 -2.27 7.30 -5.11
N PHE A 125 -2.96 6.84 -6.16
CA PHE A 125 -2.49 5.74 -7.00
C PHE A 125 -1.41 6.17 -7.99
N LEU A 126 -1.48 7.39 -8.53
CA LEU A 126 -0.52 7.88 -9.51
C LEU A 126 0.89 7.99 -8.92
N ALA A 127 1.03 8.48 -7.68
CA ALA A 127 2.32 8.69 -7.02
C ALA A 127 3.20 7.42 -6.90
N PRO A 128 2.77 6.32 -6.26
CA PRO A 128 3.58 5.10 -6.13
C PRO A 128 3.85 4.45 -7.49
N PHE A 129 2.87 4.45 -8.39
CA PHE A 129 3.03 3.90 -9.72
C PHE A 129 4.03 4.70 -10.58
N SER A 130 4.00 6.03 -10.48
CA SER A 130 4.96 6.91 -11.16
C SER A 130 6.37 6.74 -10.58
N PHE A 131 6.49 6.53 -9.26
CA PHE A 131 7.77 6.26 -8.61
C PHE A 131 8.39 4.94 -9.08
N VAL A 132 7.59 3.88 -9.21
CA VAL A 132 8.04 2.59 -9.78
C VAL A 132 8.55 2.76 -11.21
N HIS A 133 7.82 3.50 -12.04
CA HIS A 133 8.24 3.76 -13.42
C HIS A 133 9.54 4.59 -13.48
N PHE A 134 9.72 5.56 -12.58
CA PHE A 134 10.96 6.34 -12.49
C PHE A 134 12.16 5.47 -12.08
N LEU A 135 11.98 4.55 -11.14
CA LEU A 135 13.02 3.59 -10.75
C LEU A 135 13.43 2.69 -11.91
N GLN A 136 12.46 2.15 -12.66
CA GLN A 136 12.72 1.32 -13.84
C GLN A 136 13.45 2.10 -14.94
N LYS A 137 13.03 3.35 -15.19
CA LYS A 137 13.65 4.19 -16.22
C LYS A 137 15.10 4.55 -15.85
N LYS A 138 15.34 5.03 -14.63
CA LYS A 138 16.68 5.45 -14.17
C LYS A 138 17.69 4.31 -14.25
N ARG A 139 17.28 3.07 -13.97
CA ARG A 139 18.18 1.91 -14.02
C ARG A 139 18.40 1.36 -15.42
N THR A 140 17.47 1.56 -16.35
CA THR A 140 17.70 1.24 -17.77
C THR A 140 18.80 2.13 -18.35
N GLU A 141 18.82 3.41 -17.98
CA GLU A 141 19.87 4.36 -18.39
C GLU A 141 21.24 4.08 -17.74
N ASP A 142 21.29 3.49 -16.54
CA ASP A 142 22.55 3.08 -15.88
C ASP A 142 23.13 1.75 -16.45
N HIS A 143 22.35 0.99 -17.21
CA HIS A 143 22.73 -0.31 -17.78
C HIS A 143 23.03 -0.25 -19.30
N GLU A 144 22.98 0.93 -19.91
CA GLU A 144 23.38 1.23 -21.30
C GLU A 144 24.75 1.91 -21.34
#